data_AF-A0AAV5F3Q6-F1
#
_entry.id   AF-A0AAV5F3Q6-F1
#
_cell.length_a   1.000
_cell.length_b   1.000
_cell.length_c   1.000
_cell.angle_alpha   90.00
_cell.angle_beta   90.00
_cell.angle_gamma   90.00
#
_symmetry.space_group_name_H-M   'P 1'
#
loop_
_entity.id
_entity.type
_entity.pdbx_description
1 polymer ?
#
loop_
_entity_poly.entity_id
_entity_poly.type
_entity_poly.pdbx_seq_one_letter_code
_entity_poly.pdbx_strand_id
1 'polypeptide(L)'
;MQISDMEPEVFKSMLHFIYTDTLPKMDDEETMLGTAEGLVAAADRYKLEGLKTICEEMLCRRVDLSTVETSLVLAEKHRCLALKAKCMEFSSTLY
;
A
#
# COMPACT_ATOMS: atom_id res chain seq x y z
N MET A 1 -3.86 -24.44 5.30
CA MET A 1 -2.87 -23.35 5.20
C MET A 1 -3.23 -22.31 6.22
N GLN A 2 -2.30 -21.89 7.07
CA GLN A 2 -2.49 -20.82 8.04
C GLN A 2 -1.68 -19.61 7.54
N ILE A 3 -2.31 -18.44 7.49
CA ILE A 3 -1.66 -17.17 7.17
C ILE A 3 -1.43 -16.47 8.49
N SER A 4 -0.19 -16.47 8.98
CA SER A 4 0.17 -15.91 10.29
C SER A 4 0.78 -14.51 10.20
N ASP A 5 1.30 -14.14 9.02
CA ASP A 5 2.05 -12.89 8.79
C ASP A 5 1.18 -11.78 8.19
N MET A 6 -0.12 -11.80 8.47
CA MET A 6 -1.06 -10.83 7.93
C MET A 6 -2.11 -10.48 8.97
N GLU A 7 -2.32 -9.18 9.17
CA GLU A 7 -3.38 -8.70 10.04
C GLU A 7 -4.77 -9.08 9.50
N PRO A 8 -5.74 -9.42 10.37
CA PRO A 8 -7.07 -9.83 9.94
C PRO A 8 -7.77 -8.84 9.00
N GLU A 9 -7.59 -7.53 9.22
CA GLU A 9 -8.20 -6.49 8.37
C GLU A 9 -7.56 -6.41 6.98
N VAL A 10 -6.23 -6.57 6.88
CA VAL A 10 -5.52 -6.68 5.60
C VAL A 10 -6.01 -7.91 4.84
N PHE A 11 -6.13 -9.04 5.52
CA PHE A 11 -6.61 -10.28 4.91
C PHE A 11 -8.06 -10.16 4.42
N LYS A 12 -8.94 -9.58 5.23
CA LYS A 12 -10.34 -9.34 4.89
C LYS A 12 -10.47 -8.41 3.68
N SER A 13 -9.67 -7.34 3.64
CA SER A 13 -9.64 -6.40 2.52
C SER A 13 -9.11 -7.05 1.24
N MET A 14 -8.06 -7.87 1.34
CA MET A 14 -7.54 -8.65 0.22
C MET A 14 -8.59 -9.62 -0.34
N LEU A 15 -9.29 -10.36 0.54
CA LEU A 15 -10.36 -11.25 0.11
C LEU A 15 -11.50 -10.46 -0.55
N HIS A 16 -11.91 -9.34 0.03
CA HIS A 16 -12.94 -8.49 -0.57
C HIS A 16 -12.57 -8.09 -2.01
N PHE A 17 -11.32 -7.67 -2.24
CA PHE A 17 -10.82 -7.38 -3.57
C PHE A 17 -10.87 -8.59 -4.50
N ILE A 18 -10.38 -9.76 -4.07
CA ILE A 18 -10.40 -10.98 -4.90
C ILE A 18 -11.81 -11.34 -5.37
N TYR A 19 -12.83 -11.14 -4.51
CA TYR A 19 -14.21 -11.51 -4.82
C TYR A 19 -15.02 -10.42 -5.52
N THR A 20 -14.62 -9.15 -5.43
CA THR A 20 -15.45 -8.01 -5.88
C THR A 20 -14.73 -7.05 -6.81
N ASP A 21 -13.41 -7.18 -6.97
CA ASP A 21 -12.51 -6.24 -7.66
C ASP A 21 -12.54 -4.81 -7.06
N THR A 22 -12.98 -4.69 -5.81
CA THR A 22 -13.07 -3.41 -5.08
C THR A 22 -12.46 -3.50 -3.69
N LEU A 23 -12.09 -2.36 -3.09
CA LEU A 23 -11.68 -2.28 -1.70
C LEU A 23 -12.86 -1.91 -0.79
N PRO A 24 -12.92 -2.45 0.44
CA PRO A 24 -13.93 -2.04 1.40
C PRO A 24 -13.77 -0.56 1.75
N LYS A 25 -14.88 0.12 2.05
CA LYS A 25 -14.83 1.47 2.61
C LYS A 25 -14.17 1.41 3.98
N MET A 26 -13.17 2.25 4.20
CA MET A 26 -12.49 2.42 5.48
C MET A 26 -12.97 3.73 6.11
N ASP A 27 -13.32 3.67 7.39
CA ASP A 27 -14.02 4.75 8.09
C ASP A 27 -13.11 5.96 8.39
N ASP A 28 -11.81 5.72 8.49
CA ASP A 28 -10.79 6.75 8.73
C ASP A 28 -9.52 6.52 7.90
N GLU A 29 -8.80 7.62 7.73
CA GLU A 29 -7.66 7.74 6.82
C GLU A 29 -6.39 7.06 7.34
N GLU A 30 -6.22 7.00 8.66
CA GLU A 30 -5.09 6.35 9.32
C GLU A 30 -5.21 4.81 9.19
N THR A 31 -6.41 4.28 9.43
CA THR A 31 -6.75 2.87 9.18
C THR A 31 -6.56 2.52 7.71
N MET A 32 -6.93 3.42 6.79
CA MET A 32 -6.70 3.22 5.37
C MET A 32 -5.21 3.11 5.04
N LEU A 33 -4.38 3.98 5.62
CA LEU A 33 -2.95 3.97 5.37
C LEU A 33 -2.29 2.70 5.91
N GLY A 34 -2.55 2.35 7.18
CA GLY A 34 -2.02 1.13 7.78
C GLY A 34 -2.47 -0.14 7.04
N THR A 35 -3.72 -0.17 6.59
CA THR A 35 -4.22 -1.29 5.78
C THR A 35 -3.58 -1.32 4.38
N ALA A 36 -3.34 -0.17 3.75
CA ALA A 36 -2.71 -0.07 2.45
C ALA A 36 -1.26 -0.60 2.47
N GLU A 37 -0.50 -0.31 3.52
CA GLU A 37 0.86 -0.84 3.70
C GLU A 37 0.87 -2.37 3.75
N GLY A 38 -0.02 -2.95 4.57
CA GLY A 38 -0.19 -4.39 4.66
C GLY A 38 -0.71 -5.01 3.36
N LEU A 39 -1.62 -4.32 2.66
CA LEU A 39 -2.18 -4.79 1.39
C LEU A 39 -1.14 -4.78 0.27
N VAL A 40 -0.21 -3.83 0.24
CA VAL A 40 0.92 -3.87 -0.72
C VAL A 40 1.75 -5.13 -0.51
N ALA A 41 2.07 -5.46 0.75
CA ALA A 41 2.81 -6.67 1.08
C ALA A 41 2.06 -7.95 0.68
N ALA A 42 0.75 -7.98 0.93
CA ALA A 42 -0.12 -9.07 0.53
C ALA A 42 -0.21 -9.19 -1.00
N ALA A 43 -0.45 -8.08 -1.70
CA ALA A 43 -0.59 -8.03 -3.13
C ALA A 43 0.68 -8.48 -3.85
N ASP A 44 1.85 -8.06 -3.37
CA ASP A 44 3.14 -8.51 -3.90
C ASP A 44 3.37 -10.02 -3.66
N ARG A 45 3.03 -10.53 -2.47
CA ARG A 45 3.15 -11.96 -2.13
C ARG A 45 2.23 -12.86 -2.96
N TYR A 46 0.99 -12.42 -3.18
CA TYR A 46 -0.05 -13.19 -3.86
C TYR A 46 -0.23 -12.81 -5.35
N LYS A 47 0.63 -11.91 -5.87
CA LYS A 47 0.63 -11.44 -7.27
C LYS A 47 -0.69 -10.80 -7.72
N LEU A 48 -1.29 -10.00 -6.85
CA LEU A 48 -2.52 -9.26 -7.11
C LEU A 48 -2.18 -7.86 -7.64
N GLU A 49 -1.73 -7.76 -8.90
CA GLU A 49 -1.23 -6.50 -9.48
C GLU A 49 -2.25 -5.35 -9.47
N GLY A 50 -3.54 -5.66 -9.66
CA GLY A 50 -4.62 -4.67 -9.57
C GLY A 50 -4.73 -4.06 -8.17
N LEU A 51 -4.72 -4.92 -7.13
CA LEU A 51 -4.73 -4.49 -5.74
C LEU A 51 -3.48 -3.68 -5.39
N LYS A 52 -2.31 -4.12 -5.88
CA LYS A 52 -1.04 -3.43 -5.67
C LYS A 52 -1.09 -2.01 -6.23
N THR A 53 -1.54 -1.85 -7.47
CA THR A 53 -1.71 -0.53 -8.11
C THR A 53 -2.61 0.40 -7.29
N ILE A 54 -3.76 -0.10 -6.82
CA ILE A 54 -4.69 0.71 -6.00
C ILE A 54 -4.02 1.16 -4.70
N CYS A 55 -3.31 0.26 -4.01
CA CYS A 55 -2.66 0.59 -2.76
C CYS A 55 -1.48 1.56 -2.97
N GLU A 56 -0.73 1.42 -4.06
CA GLU A 56 0.32 2.37 -4.45
C GLU A 56 -0.25 3.77 -4.66
N GLU A 57 -1.37 3.91 -5.37
CA GLU A 57 -2.03 5.21 -5.57
C GLU A 57 -2.48 5.85 -4.25
N MET A 58 -3.02 5.06 -3.32
CA MET A 58 -3.42 5.55 -1.99
C MET A 58 -2.22 6.07 -1.21
N LEU A 59 -1.11 5.32 -1.20
CA LEU A 59 0.13 5.72 -0.53
C LEU A 59 0.75 6.96 -1.18
N CYS A 60 0.75 7.05 -2.51
CA CYS A 60 1.30 8.20 -3.24
C CYS A 60 0.62 9.52 -2.89
N ARG A 61 -0.69 9.51 -2.58
CA ARG A 61 -1.45 10.71 -2.19
C ARG A 61 -1.07 11.26 -0.82
N ARG A 62 -0.38 10.46 0.00
CA ARG A 62 -0.02 10.79 1.39
C ARG A 62 1.47 10.98 1.62
N VAL A 63 2.27 10.89 0.55
CA VAL A 63 3.70 11.20 0.64
C VAL A 63 3.87 12.67 1.02
N ASP A 64 4.44 12.89 2.19
CA ASP A 64 4.81 14.19 2.75
C ASP A 64 6.22 14.12 3.39
N LEU A 65 6.69 15.23 3.96
CA LEU A 65 8.02 15.32 4.58
C LEU A 65 8.26 14.29 5.70
N SER A 66 7.22 13.88 6.42
CA SER A 66 7.30 12.92 7.52
C SER A 66 7.16 11.47 7.06
N THR A 67 6.45 11.23 5.96
CA THR A 67 6.14 9.89 5.45
C THR A 67 6.99 9.47 4.24
N VAL A 68 7.74 10.38 3.62
CA VAL A 68 8.53 10.10 2.40
C VAL A 68 9.58 9.01 2.62
N GLU A 69 10.27 9.02 3.77
CA GLU A 69 11.30 8.02 4.08
C GLU A 69 10.69 6.63 4.29
N THR A 70 9.62 6.54 5.09
CA THR A 70 8.95 5.27 5.37
C THR A 70 8.29 4.70 4.11
N SER A 71 7.63 5.55 3.32
CA SER A 71 7.00 5.19 2.05
C SER A 71 8.04 4.72 1.02
N LEU A 72 9.23 5.32 0.98
CA LEU A 72 10.31 4.90 0.09
C LEU A 72 10.82 3.50 0.46
N VAL A 73 11.07 3.24 1.74
CA VAL A 73 11.50 1.90 2.22
C VAL A 73 10.46 0.84 1.85
N LEU A 74 9.17 1.15 2.05
CA LEU A 74 8.07 0.26 1.70
C LEU A 74 8.02 0.01 0.19
N ALA A 75 8.18 1.07 -0.61
CA ALA A 75 8.19 0.98 -2.06
C ALA A 75 9.33 0.11 -2.60
N GLU A 76 10.53 0.23 -2.02
CA GLU A 76 11.66 -0.60 -2.41
C GLU A 76 11.47 -2.07 -2.03
N LYS A 77 10.97 -2.32 -0.80
CA LYS A 77 10.72 -3.67 -0.29
C LYS A 77 9.71 -4.43 -1.14
N HIS A 78 8.64 -3.76 -1.55
CA HIS A 78 7.52 -4.38 -2.28
C HIS A 78 7.51 -4.02 -3.77
N ARG A 79 8.60 -3.47 -4.32
CA ARG A 79 8.75 -3.14 -5.75
C ARG A 79 7.60 -2.28 -6.29
N CYS A 80 7.21 -1.27 -5.53
CA CYS A 80 6.18 -0.31 -5.91
C CYS A 80 6.80 0.85 -6.69
N LEU A 81 6.70 0.81 -8.02
CA LEU A 81 7.41 1.73 -8.89
C LEU A 81 6.82 3.15 -8.84
N ALA A 82 5.48 3.27 -8.78
CA ALA A 82 4.83 4.57 -8.75
C ALA A 82 5.12 5.29 -7.43
N LEU A 83 5.03 4.56 -6.31
CA LEU A 83 5.34 5.10 -4.99
C LEU A 83 6.80 5.53 -4.88
N LYS A 84 7.74 4.71 -5.38
CA LYS A 84 9.16 5.04 -5.40
C LYS A 84 9.45 6.32 -6.22
N ALA A 85 8.86 6.43 -7.41
CA ALA A 85 9.02 7.61 -8.25
C ALA A 85 8.47 8.87 -7.56
N LYS A 86 7.31 8.76 -6.90
CA LYS A 86 6.71 9.87 -6.15
C LYS A 86 7.59 10.32 -4.99
N CYS A 87 8.13 9.39 -4.21
CA CYS A 87 9.06 9.72 -3.13
C CYS A 87 10.32 10.43 -3.65
N MET A 88 10.89 9.98 -4.78
CA MET A 88 12.06 10.64 -5.37
C MET A 88 11.76 12.05 -5.88
N GLU A 89 10.61 12.22 -6.55
CA GLU A 89 10.14 13.54 -7.02
C GLU A 89 10.01 14.50 -5.84
N PHE A 90 9.38 14.03 -4.75
CA PHE A 90 9.20 14.82 -3.54
C PHE A 90 10.55 15.21 -2.91
N SER A 91 11.48 14.27 -2.76
CA SER A 91 12.83 14.54 -2.25
C SER A 91 13.62 15.52 -3.14
N SER A 92 13.44 15.47 -4.46
CA SER A 92 14.09 16.41 -5.39
C SER A 92 13.49 17.81 -5.39
N THR A 93 12.25 17.98 -4.92
CA THR A 93 11.59 19.30 -4.82
C THR A 93 12.00 20.07 -3.55
N LEU A 94 12.58 19.36 -2.57
CA LEU A 94 12.98 19.91 -1.27
C LEU A 94 14.46 20.36 -1.20
N TYR A 95 15.22 20.21 -2.29
CA TYR A 95 16.63 20.59 -2.42
C TYR A 95 16.84 21.49 -3.64
#